data_AF-A0A2J6HWN4-F1
#
_entry.id   AF-A0A2J6HWN4-F1
#
_cell.length_a   1.000
_cell.length_b   1.000
_cell.length_c   1.000
_cell.angle_alpha   90.00
_cell.angle_beta   90.00
_cell.angle_gamma   90.00
#
_symmetry.space_group_name_H-M   'P 1'
#
loop_
_entity.id
_entity.type
_entity.pdbx_description
1 polymer ?
#
loop_
_entity_poly.entity_id
_entity_poly.type
_entity_poly.pdbx_seq_one_letter_code
_entity_poly.pdbx_strand_id
1 'polypeptide(L)'
;MTQQPFPTGKKLKVEAMFNDIAHKYDFLNHFLSLGIDIRWRKKVRKLLAPYQPKVILDVATGTGDLAIELSKLHPEKIIGLDIAANMLNIGKEKIKNRKLDQIIAMQLGDSENLPFKDHSFDAVTVAFGVRNFEDLQKGLKEMYRVLKPGGYAAILEFSKPKTFPFKHVYNFYFKYILPGFGKL
;
A
#
# COMPACT_ATOMS: atom_id res chain seq x y z
N MET A 1 -18.89 26.88 -23.62
CA MET A 1 -18.44 26.20 -22.39
C MET A 1 -17.74 24.93 -22.80
N THR A 2 -16.42 24.95 -22.85
CA THR A 2 -15.56 23.84 -23.26
C THR A 2 -15.61 22.77 -22.18
N GLN A 3 -16.15 21.59 -22.49
CA GLN A 3 -16.02 20.41 -21.64
C GLN A 3 -14.53 20.07 -21.56
N GLN A 4 -13.94 20.19 -20.37
CA GLN A 4 -12.58 19.71 -20.15
C GLN A 4 -12.56 18.18 -20.33
N PRO A 5 -11.64 17.61 -21.11
CA PRO A 5 -11.57 16.18 -21.30
C PRO A 5 -11.20 15.49 -19.98
N PHE A 6 -11.96 14.46 -19.60
CA PHE A 6 -11.58 13.55 -18.52
C PHE A 6 -10.17 13.01 -18.80
N PRO A 7 -9.24 13.12 -17.86
CA PRO A 7 -7.86 12.75 -18.13
C PRO A 7 -7.74 11.23 -18.29
N THR A 8 -7.11 10.81 -19.40
CA THR A 8 -7.17 9.44 -19.91
C THR A 8 -5.92 8.67 -19.47
N GLY A 9 -5.96 8.04 -18.29
CA GLY A 9 -4.87 7.19 -17.78
C GLY A 9 -5.30 6.32 -16.60
N LYS A 10 -4.67 5.15 -16.40
CA LYS A 10 -5.03 4.21 -15.32
C LYS A 10 -4.75 4.83 -13.95
N LYS A 11 -3.64 5.55 -13.79
CA LYS A 11 -3.27 6.24 -12.54
C LYS A 11 -4.30 7.25 -12.09
N LEU A 12 -4.75 8.11 -13.01
CA LEU A 12 -5.68 9.19 -12.69
C LEU A 12 -7.05 8.65 -12.27
N LYS A 13 -7.49 7.55 -12.88
CA LYS A 13 -8.70 6.84 -12.43
C LYS A 13 -8.55 6.25 -11.03
N VAL A 14 -7.40 5.64 -10.75
CA VAL A 14 -7.09 5.05 -9.45
C VAL A 14 -7.00 6.12 -8.36
N GLU A 15 -6.29 7.21 -8.62
CA GLU A 15 -6.16 8.36 -7.72
C GLU A 15 -7.52 8.97 -7.39
N ALA A 16 -8.34 9.26 -8.41
CA ALA A 16 -9.68 9.82 -8.22
C ALA A 16 -10.58 8.90 -7.40
N MET A 17 -10.61 7.60 -7.74
CA MET A 17 -11.38 6.60 -6.99
C MET A 17 -10.96 6.54 -5.52
N PHE A 18 -9.65 6.50 -5.24
CA PHE A 18 -9.16 6.42 -3.86
C PHE A 18 -9.39 7.72 -3.07
N ASN A 19 -9.27 8.87 -3.70
CA ASN A 19 -9.58 10.13 -3.05
C ASN A 19 -11.05 10.22 -2.61
N ASP A 20 -11.97 9.65 -3.39
CA ASP A 20 -13.41 9.66 -3.11
C ASP A 20 -13.81 8.67 -1.99
N ILE A 21 -13.22 7.48 -1.97
CA ILE A 21 -13.58 6.42 -1.02
C ILE A 21 -12.75 6.41 0.28
N ALA A 22 -11.77 7.30 0.43
CA ALA A 22 -10.73 7.24 1.46
C ALA A 22 -11.29 6.99 2.88
N HIS A 23 -12.37 7.68 3.28
CA HIS A 23 -12.99 7.54 4.61
C HIS A 23 -13.68 6.19 4.85
N LYS A 24 -14.18 5.55 3.79
CA LYS A 24 -14.82 4.22 3.86
C LYS A 24 -13.83 3.09 3.55
N TYR A 25 -12.67 3.41 2.99
CA TYR A 25 -11.75 2.45 2.41
C TYR A 25 -11.09 1.53 3.43
N ASP A 26 -10.60 2.06 4.55
CA ASP A 26 -10.00 1.23 5.61
C ASP A 26 -11.03 0.26 6.18
N PHE A 27 -12.25 0.75 6.43
CA PHE A 27 -13.36 -0.09 6.87
C PHE A 27 -13.69 -1.16 5.82
N LEU A 28 -13.84 -0.77 4.54
CA LEU A 28 -14.11 -1.74 3.47
C LEU A 28 -12.97 -2.74 3.30
N ASN A 29 -11.71 -2.35 3.34
CA ASN A 29 -10.59 -3.27 3.17
C ASN A 29 -10.47 -4.26 4.33
N HIS A 30 -10.59 -3.80 5.58
CA HIS A 30 -10.57 -4.69 6.73
C HIS A 30 -11.80 -5.60 6.77
N PHE A 31 -12.97 -5.08 6.39
CA PHE A 31 -14.22 -5.82 6.33
C PHE A 31 -14.22 -6.85 5.18
N LEU A 32 -13.84 -6.44 3.97
CA LEU A 32 -13.81 -7.28 2.76
C LEU A 32 -12.71 -8.34 2.81
N SER A 33 -11.59 -8.06 3.50
CA SER A 33 -10.55 -9.07 3.73
C SER A 33 -10.85 -9.99 4.92
N LEU A 34 -11.96 -9.77 5.65
CA LEU A 34 -12.28 -10.46 6.91
C LEU A 34 -11.11 -10.40 7.92
N GLY A 35 -10.34 -9.31 7.92
CA GLY A 35 -9.15 -9.11 8.77
C GLY A 35 -7.93 -9.96 8.42
N ILE A 36 -7.92 -10.64 7.28
CA ILE A 36 -6.76 -11.45 6.82
C ILE A 36 -5.58 -10.55 6.44
N ASP A 37 -5.86 -9.35 5.94
CA ASP A 37 -4.86 -8.35 5.59
C ASP A 37 -3.92 -8.02 6.77
N ILE A 38 -4.45 -7.93 8.00
CA ILE A 38 -3.68 -7.71 9.23
C ILE A 38 -2.65 -8.83 9.43
N ARG A 39 -3.04 -10.09 9.22
CA ARG A 39 -2.13 -11.24 9.36
C ARG A 39 -1.03 -11.21 8.30
N TRP A 40 -1.35 -10.80 7.08
CA TRP A 40 -0.36 -10.70 6.00
C TRP A 40 0.61 -9.54 6.21
N ARG A 41 0.16 -8.38 6.67
CA ARG A 41 1.04 -7.25 7.06
C ARG A 41 1.99 -7.67 8.20
N LYS A 42 1.49 -8.38 9.21
CA LYS A 42 2.34 -8.96 10.28
C LYS A 42 3.37 -9.95 9.73
N LYS A 43 3.04 -10.70 8.66
CA LYS A 43 3.99 -11.60 8.00
C LYS A 43 5.09 -10.82 7.28
N VAL A 44 4.77 -9.75 6.57
CA VAL A 44 5.77 -8.84 5.95
C VAL A 44 6.75 -8.35 7.02
N ARG A 45 6.24 -7.82 8.12
CA ARG A 45 7.06 -7.40 9.27
C ARG A 45 7.99 -8.51 9.78
N LYS A 46 7.46 -9.72 9.98
CA LYS A 46 8.24 -10.88 10.44
C LYS A 46 9.34 -11.29 9.44
N LEU A 47 9.09 -11.17 8.14
CA LEU A 47 10.09 -11.46 7.11
C LEU A 47 11.21 -10.41 7.12
N LEU A 48 10.89 -9.15 7.44
CA LEU A 48 11.88 -8.08 7.52
C LEU A 48 12.64 -8.05 8.87
N ALA A 49 12.08 -8.64 9.92
CA ALA A 49 12.64 -8.57 11.28
C ALA A 49 14.12 -9.02 11.40
N PRO A 50 14.57 -10.12 10.75
CA PRO A 50 15.98 -10.54 10.82
C PRO A 50 16.98 -9.52 10.28
N TYR A 51 16.52 -8.63 9.38
CA TYR A 51 17.38 -7.66 8.69
C TYR A 51 17.47 -6.31 9.39
N GLN A 52 16.66 -6.08 10.45
CA GLN A 52 16.66 -4.87 11.26
C GLN A 52 16.78 -3.57 10.43
N PRO A 53 15.91 -3.35 9.43
CA PRO A 53 16.03 -2.20 8.54
C PRO A 53 15.84 -0.90 9.32
N LYS A 54 16.73 0.08 9.12
CA LYS A 54 16.70 1.37 9.82
C LYS A 54 15.85 2.39 9.10
N VAL A 55 15.91 2.42 7.77
CA VAL A 55 15.16 3.34 6.91
C VAL A 55 14.31 2.53 5.94
N ILE A 56 12.99 2.69 6.05
CA ILE A 56 12.01 1.91 5.29
C ILE A 56 11.19 2.84 4.38
N LEU A 57 10.98 2.44 3.13
CA LEU A 57 9.99 3.05 2.24
C LEU A 57 8.79 2.12 2.09
N ASP A 58 7.59 2.60 2.37
CA ASP A 58 6.34 1.91 2.06
C ASP A 58 5.67 2.60 0.86
N VAL A 59 5.72 1.95 -0.30
CA VAL A 59 5.19 2.46 -1.58
C VAL A 59 3.72 2.10 -1.71
N ALA A 60 2.91 3.02 -2.25
CA ALA A 60 1.45 2.91 -2.29
C ALA A 60 0.90 2.60 -0.88
N THR A 61 1.35 3.40 0.10
CA THR A 61 1.12 3.18 1.54
C THR A 61 -0.36 3.31 1.94
N GLY A 62 -1.16 3.98 1.11
CA GLY A 62 -2.54 4.35 1.42
C GLY A 62 -2.63 5.14 2.72
N THR A 63 -3.44 4.63 3.64
CA THR A 63 -3.64 5.21 4.98
C THR A 63 -2.58 4.76 6.00
N GLY A 64 -1.52 4.07 5.56
CA GLY A 64 -0.33 3.78 6.38
C GLY A 64 -0.37 2.50 7.22
N ASP A 65 -1.29 1.56 6.96
CA ASP A 65 -1.41 0.37 7.82
C ASP A 65 -0.18 -0.55 7.81
N LEU A 66 0.52 -0.69 6.67
CA LEU A 66 1.78 -1.45 6.66
C LEU A 66 2.89 -0.65 7.35
N ALA A 67 3.04 0.65 7.06
CA ALA A 67 3.97 1.53 7.76
C ALA A 67 3.81 1.47 9.30
N ILE A 68 2.57 1.51 9.81
CA ILE A 68 2.27 1.39 11.25
C ILE A 68 2.60 -0.01 11.78
N GLU A 69 2.43 -1.07 10.99
CA GLU A 69 2.83 -2.41 11.41
C GLU A 69 4.35 -2.58 11.43
N LEU A 70 5.07 -1.96 10.48
CA LEU A 70 6.52 -1.97 10.37
C LEU A 70 7.21 -1.15 11.46
N SER A 71 6.54 -0.16 12.05
CA SER A 71 7.09 0.61 13.19
C SER A 71 7.45 -0.26 14.40
N LYS A 72 6.80 -1.43 14.54
CA LYS A 72 7.09 -2.41 15.59
C LYS A 72 8.46 -3.11 15.42
N LEU A 73 9.16 -2.88 14.30
CA LEU A 73 10.56 -3.25 14.13
C LEU A 73 11.52 -2.24 14.80
N HIS A 74 11.01 -1.11 15.28
CA HIS A 74 11.78 0.03 15.81
C HIS A 74 12.81 0.59 14.81
N PRO A 75 12.41 0.87 13.54
CA PRO A 75 13.30 1.54 12.60
C PRO A 75 13.56 2.99 13.03
N GLU A 76 14.63 3.59 12.51
CA GLU A 76 14.92 5.02 12.69
C GLU A 76 13.91 5.88 11.91
N LYS A 77 13.47 5.42 10.73
CA LYS A 77 12.53 6.17 9.89
C LYS A 77 11.72 5.27 8.96
N ILE A 78 10.45 5.59 8.79
CA ILE A 78 9.56 5.04 7.76
C ILE A 78 9.01 6.20 6.92
N ILE A 79 9.08 6.07 5.61
CA ILE A 79 8.42 6.98 4.67
C ILE A 79 7.30 6.21 3.98
N GLY A 80 6.06 6.62 4.20
CA GLY A 80 4.91 6.14 3.44
C GLY A 80 4.66 7.05 2.25
N LEU A 81 4.73 6.51 1.03
CA LEU A 81 4.50 7.26 -0.21
C LEU A 81 3.22 6.79 -0.90
N ASP A 82 2.36 7.73 -1.30
CA ASP A 82 1.15 7.43 -2.08
C ASP A 82 0.84 8.57 -3.07
N ILE A 83 0.09 8.25 -4.14
CA ILE A 83 -0.37 9.23 -5.12
C ILE A 83 -1.67 9.91 -4.67
N ALA A 84 -2.45 9.29 -3.79
CA ALA A 84 -3.73 9.80 -3.31
C ALA A 84 -3.56 10.68 -2.06
N ALA A 85 -3.69 12.00 -2.21
CA ALA A 85 -3.53 12.95 -1.11
C ALA A 85 -4.49 12.71 0.07
N ASN A 86 -5.74 12.30 -0.19
CA ASN A 86 -6.71 12.05 0.87
C ASN A 86 -6.32 10.83 1.73
N MET A 87 -5.78 9.79 1.11
CA MET A 87 -5.26 8.61 1.82
C MET A 87 -4.13 9.01 2.78
N LEU A 88 -3.22 9.86 2.31
CA LEU A 88 -2.12 10.37 3.13
C LEU A 88 -2.63 11.22 4.30
N ASN A 89 -3.68 12.04 4.09
CA ASN A 89 -4.24 12.87 5.16
C ASN A 89 -4.85 12.02 6.28
N ILE A 90 -5.66 11.00 5.91
CA ILE A 90 -6.19 10.02 6.87
C ILE A 90 -5.04 9.29 7.58
N GLY A 91 -4.01 8.88 6.83
CA GLY A 91 -2.84 8.22 7.39
C GLY A 91 -2.09 9.11 8.40
N LYS A 92 -1.89 10.40 8.10
CA LYS A 92 -1.25 11.36 9.01
C LYS A 92 -2.02 11.49 10.33
N GLU A 93 -3.34 11.61 10.27
CA GLU A 93 -4.18 11.64 11.48
C GLU A 93 -4.06 10.34 12.27
N LYS A 94 -4.14 9.19 11.60
CA LYS A 94 -4.00 7.85 12.21
C LYS A 94 -2.64 7.67 12.90
N ILE A 95 -1.57 8.09 12.25
CA ILE A 95 -0.19 8.03 12.75
C ILE A 95 -0.01 8.93 13.97
N LYS A 96 -0.50 10.18 13.91
CA LYS A 96 -0.45 11.13 15.03
C LYS A 96 -1.23 10.62 16.24
N ASN A 97 -2.43 10.08 16.04
CA ASN A 97 -3.24 9.51 17.11
C ASN A 97 -2.56 8.31 17.80
N ARG A 98 -1.68 7.61 17.08
CA ARG A 98 -0.87 6.50 17.62
C ARG A 98 0.50 6.94 18.16
N LYS A 99 0.81 8.24 18.13
CA LYS A 99 2.11 8.81 18.54
C LYS A 99 3.31 8.23 17.77
N LEU A 100 3.11 7.98 16.47
CA LEU A 100 4.14 7.43 15.58
C LEU A 100 4.67 8.48 14.59
N ASP A 101 4.25 9.73 14.70
CA ASP A 101 4.60 10.85 13.81
C ASP A 101 6.08 11.27 13.89
N GLN A 102 6.80 10.83 14.93
CA GLN A 102 8.24 11.03 15.06
C GLN A 102 9.06 10.05 14.20
N ILE A 103 8.48 8.92 13.81
CA ILE A 103 9.17 7.86 13.07
C ILE A 103 8.56 7.59 11.69
N ILE A 104 7.28 7.90 11.47
CA ILE A 104 6.59 7.70 10.19
C ILE A 104 6.25 9.06 9.56
N ALA A 105 6.76 9.30 8.36
CA ALA A 105 6.40 10.45 7.52
C ALA A 105 5.56 9.99 6.32
N MET A 106 4.48 10.72 6.02
CA MET A 106 3.60 10.45 4.87
C MET A 106 3.85 11.49 3.76
N GLN A 107 4.17 11.02 2.56
CA GLN A 107 4.62 11.85 1.44
C GLN A 107 3.82 11.56 0.17
N LEU A 108 3.45 12.62 -0.55
CA LEU A 108 2.82 12.52 -1.86
C LEU A 108 3.88 12.17 -2.92
N GLY A 109 3.61 11.19 -3.77
CA GLY A 109 4.48 10.86 -4.89
C GLY A 109 4.01 9.69 -5.75
N ASP A 110 4.65 9.54 -6.91
CA ASP A 110 4.38 8.48 -7.88
C ASP A 110 5.34 7.29 -7.64
N SER A 111 4.79 6.08 -7.51
CA SER A 111 5.55 4.84 -7.37
C SER A 111 6.47 4.54 -8.55
N GLU A 112 6.18 5.11 -9.71
CA GLU A 112 6.97 4.94 -10.94
C GLU A 112 7.96 6.08 -11.19
N ASN A 113 8.00 7.08 -10.31
CA ASN A 113 8.97 8.18 -10.33
C ASN A 113 9.26 8.60 -8.88
N LEU A 114 9.96 7.73 -8.14
CA LEU A 114 10.18 7.92 -6.72
C LEU A 114 11.10 9.13 -6.48
N PRO A 115 10.69 10.12 -5.65
CA PRO A 115 11.44 11.36 -5.41
C PRO A 115 12.58 11.15 -4.39
N PHE A 116 13.32 10.04 -4.52
CA PHE A 116 14.41 9.65 -3.64
C PHE A 116 15.66 9.33 -4.45
N LYS A 117 16.82 9.51 -3.81
CA LYS A 117 18.10 9.13 -4.38
C LYS A 117 18.25 7.61 -4.43
N ASP A 118 19.13 7.15 -5.29
CA ASP A 118 19.54 5.75 -5.35
C ASP A 118 20.06 5.29 -3.99
N HIS A 119 19.84 4.02 -3.65
CA HIS A 119 20.40 3.41 -2.44
C HIS A 119 20.09 4.15 -1.13
N SER A 120 18.86 4.67 -0.98
CA SER A 120 18.44 5.43 0.20
C SER A 120 17.83 4.57 1.31
N PHE A 121 17.26 3.41 0.98
CA PHE A 121 16.44 2.62 1.91
C PHE A 121 17.04 1.23 2.18
N ASP A 122 16.97 0.79 3.44
CA ASP A 122 17.35 -0.57 3.84
C ASP A 122 16.26 -1.59 3.45
N ALA A 123 14.99 -1.14 3.46
CA ALA A 123 13.87 -1.94 2.97
C ALA A 123 12.86 -1.10 2.18
N VAL A 124 12.27 -1.72 1.16
CA VAL A 124 11.16 -1.15 0.38
C VAL A 124 9.99 -2.13 0.41
N THR A 125 8.82 -1.65 0.83
CA THR A 125 7.60 -2.46 0.93
C THR A 125 6.49 -1.92 0.06
N VAL A 126 5.55 -2.79 -0.30
CA VAL A 126 4.29 -2.42 -0.93
C VAL A 126 3.24 -3.48 -0.59
N ALA A 127 2.04 -3.05 -0.20
CA ALA A 127 0.93 -3.94 0.11
C ALA A 127 -0.31 -3.58 -0.73
N PHE A 128 -0.70 -4.52 -1.60
CA PHE A 128 -1.89 -4.46 -2.47
C PHE A 128 -1.90 -3.30 -3.49
N GLY A 129 -0.73 -2.69 -3.72
CA GLY A 129 -0.56 -1.51 -4.58
C GLY A 129 -0.01 -1.81 -5.98
N VAL A 130 0.86 -2.82 -6.14
CA VAL A 130 1.59 -3.05 -7.41
C VAL A 130 0.67 -3.35 -8.60
N ARG A 131 -0.50 -3.95 -8.37
CA ARG A 131 -1.53 -4.18 -9.41
C ARG A 131 -2.08 -2.88 -10.01
N ASN A 132 -1.97 -1.76 -9.29
CA ASN A 132 -2.47 -0.46 -9.69
C ASN A 132 -1.44 0.37 -10.44
N PHE A 133 -0.17 -0.07 -10.50
CA PHE A 133 0.85 0.60 -11.30
C PHE A 133 0.41 0.58 -12.77
N GLU A 134 0.68 1.67 -13.48
CA GLU A 134 0.44 1.79 -14.91
C GLU A 134 1.54 1.06 -15.67
N ASP A 135 2.79 1.31 -15.28
CA ASP A 135 3.95 0.54 -15.69
C ASP A 135 4.54 -0.19 -14.48
N LEU A 136 4.17 -1.47 -14.33
CA LEU A 136 4.67 -2.34 -13.28
C LEU A 136 6.21 -2.48 -13.35
N GLN A 137 6.80 -2.60 -14.55
CA GLN A 137 8.24 -2.77 -14.66
C GLN A 137 8.98 -1.51 -14.21
N LYS A 138 8.48 -0.34 -14.60
CA LYS A 138 9.04 0.95 -14.17
C LYS A 138 8.95 1.11 -12.66
N GLY A 139 7.80 0.83 -12.06
CA GLY A 139 7.63 0.89 -10.60
C GLY A 139 8.57 -0.07 -9.86
N LEU A 140 8.73 -1.31 -10.35
CA LEU A 140 9.69 -2.26 -9.75
C LEU A 140 11.15 -1.82 -9.92
N LYS A 141 11.51 -1.21 -11.06
CA LYS A 141 12.85 -0.62 -11.27
C LYS A 141 13.11 0.53 -10.30
N GLU A 142 12.14 1.40 -10.06
CA GLU A 142 12.25 2.48 -9.09
C GLU A 142 12.41 1.95 -7.67
N MET A 143 11.61 0.95 -7.28
CA MET A 143 11.76 0.26 -5.98
C MET A 143 13.16 -0.32 -5.80
N TYR A 144 13.72 -0.94 -6.85
CA TYR A 144 15.09 -1.47 -6.83
C TYR A 144 16.14 -0.36 -6.76
N ARG A 145 16.00 0.72 -7.55
CA ARG A 145 16.94 1.85 -7.60
C ARG A 145 17.15 2.49 -6.23
N VAL A 146 16.05 2.73 -5.49
CA VAL A 146 16.12 3.39 -4.17
C VAL A 146 16.56 2.45 -3.05
N LEU A 147 16.61 1.13 -3.30
CA LEU A 147 17.06 0.13 -2.33
C LEU A 147 18.59 0.12 -2.25
N LYS A 148 19.14 0.08 -1.03
CA LYS A 148 20.58 -0.08 -0.82
C LYS A 148 21.07 -1.44 -1.34
N PRO A 149 22.36 -1.58 -1.73
CA PRO A 149 22.95 -2.89 -1.96
C PRO A 149 22.78 -3.78 -0.72
N GLY A 150 22.25 -4.98 -0.91
CA GLY A 150 21.90 -5.89 0.18
C GLY A 150 20.63 -5.54 0.97
N GLY A 151 19.89 -4.50 0.56
CA GLY A 151 18.57 -4.18 1.10
C GLY A 151 17.49 -5.17 0.66
N TYR A 152 16.33 -5.10 1.30
CA TYR A 152 15.24 -6.06 1.10
C TYR A 152 13.96 -5.43 0.58
N ALA A 153 13.40 -6.01 -0.48
CA ALA A 153 12.08 -5.64 -0.98
C ALA A 153 11.02 -6.65 -0.51
N ALA A 154 9.86 -6.18 -0.04
CA ALA A 154 8.73 -7.03 0.31
C ALA A 154 7.46 -6.57 -0.41
N ILE A 155 6.97 -7.41 -1.33
CA ILE A 155 5.75 -7.18 -2.11
C ILE A 155 4.66 -8.10 -1.58
N LEU A 156 3.62 -7.53 -0.98
CA LEU A 156 2.42 -8.23 -0.56
C LEU A 156 1.30 -7.93 -1.57
N GLU A 157 0.79 -8.96 -2.24
CA GLU A 157 -0.31 -8.79 -3.20
C GLU A 157 -1.22 -10.03 -3.18
N PHE A 158 -2.48 -9.84 -3.55
CA PHE A 158 -3.41 -10.95 -3.74
C PHE A 158 -2.92 -11.85 -4.88
N SER A 159 -2.85 -13.15 -4.60
CA SER A 159 -2.68 -14.17 -5.63
C SER A 159 -3.95 -15.01 -5.73
N LYS A 160 -4.21 -15.59 -6.91
CA LYS A 160 -5.35 -16.48 -7.09
C LYS A 160 -5.12 -17.76 -6.26
N PRO A 161 -5.97 -18.09 -5.28
CA PRO A 161 -5.81 -19.32 -4.52
C PRO A 161 -5.95 -20.52 -5.45
N LYS A 162 -4.89 -21.33 -5.53
CA LYS A 162 -4.85 -22.51 -6.42
C LYS A 162 -5.38 -23.79 -5.76
N THR A 163 -5.52 -23.81 -4.43
CA THR A 163 -5.80 -25.03 -3.64
C THR A 163 -7.22 -25.08 -3.05
N PHE A 164 -7.75 -26.29 -2.94
CA PHE A 164 -9.01 -26.59 -2.25
C PHE A 164 -8.83 -26.50 -0.72
N PRO A 165 -9.81 -26.01 0.06
CA PRO A 165 -11.13 -25.49 -0.33
C PRO A 165 -11.17 -23.98 -0.61
N PHE A 166 -10.06 -23.26 -0.47
CA PHE A 166 -9.98 -21.80 -0.53
C PHE A 166 -10.44 -21.20 -1.87
N LYS A 167 -10.22 -21.90 -2.99
CA LYS A 167 -10.71 -21.48 -4.32
C LYS A 167 -12.24 -21.36 -4.37
N HIS A 168 -12.97 -22.26 -3.73
CA HIS A 168 -14.43 -22.26 -3.77
C HIS A 168 -15.04 -21.22 -2.84
N VAL A 169 -14.45 -21.04 -1.64
CA VAL A 169 -14.86 -19.99 -0.70
C VAL A 169 -14.61 -18.60 -1.32
N TYR A 170 -13.46 -18.40 -1.97
CA TYR A 170 -13.13 -17.16 -2.69
C TYR A 170 -14.14 -16.86 -3.80
N ASN A 171 -14.45 -17.84 -4.66
CA ASN A 171 -15.41 -17.68 -5.75
C ASN A 171 -16.84 -17.43 -5.24
N PHE A 172 -17.25 -18.08 -4.14
CA PHE A 172 -18.56 -17.88 -3.54
C PHE A 172 -18.71 -16.46 -2.99
N TYR A 173 -17.72 -15.99 -2.22
CA TYR A 173 -17.70 -14.63 -1.68
C TYR A 173 -17.78 -13.56 -2.78
N PHE A 174 -16.95 -13.68 -3.82
CA PHE A 174 -16.94 -12.74 -4.94
C PHE A 174 -18.22 -12.77 -5.79
N LYS A 175 -18.82 -13.95 -5.97
CA LYS A 175 -20.01 -14.11 -6.83
C LYS A 175 -21.30 -13.72 -6.13
N TYR A 176 -21.42 -13.93 -4.82
CA TYR A 176 -22.70 -13.83 -4.12
C TYR A 176 -22.73 -12.78 -3.00
N ILE A 177 -21.60 -12.48 -2.37
CA ILE A 177 -21.55 -11.54 -1.23
C ILE A 177 -21.12 -10.15 -1.70
N LEU A 178 -20.04 -10.06 -2.49
CA LEU A 178 -19.49 -8.79 -2.96
C LEU A 178 -20.47 -7.92 -3.77
N PRO A 179 -21.30 -8.46 -4.70
CA PRO A 179 -22.25 -7.64 -5.48
C PRO A 179 -23.36 -6.99 -4.64
N GLY A 180 -23.65 -7.52 -3.44
CA GLY A 180 -24.63 -6.95 -2.52
C GLY A 180 -24.18 -5.64 -1.88
N PHE A 181 -22.87 -5.42 -1.76
CA PHE A 181 -22.30 -4.20 -1.17
C PHE A 181 -21.93 -3.12 -2.19
N GLY A 182 -21.80 -3.48 -3.49
CA GLY A 182 -21.53 -2.51 -4.56
C GLY A 182 -22.74 -1.73 -5.07
N LYS A 183 -23.93 -1.99 -4.51
CA LYS A 183 -25.20 -1.31 -4.85
C LYS A 183 -25.67 -0.30 -3.79
N LEU A 184 -24.82 0.03 -2.81
CA LEU A 184 -25.07 1.02 -1.76
C LEU A 184 -24.12 2.21 -1.87
#